data_AF-A0A3D0FU47-F1
#
_entry.id   AF-A0A3D0FU47-F1
#
_cell.length_a   1.000
_cell.length_b   1.000
_cell.length_c   1.000
_cell.angle_alpha   90.00
_cell.angle_beta   90.00
_cell.angle_gamma   90.00
#
_symmetry.space_group_name_H-M   'P 1'
#
loop_
_entity.id
_entity.type
_entity.pdbx_description
1 polymer ?
#
loop_
_entity_poly.entity_id
_entity_poly.type
_entity_poly.pdbx_seq_one_letter_code
_entity_poly.pdbx_strand_id
1 'polypeptide(L)' 'MEEGETKEDIYQRAKEQHATLDRRLRMLIRKNYINVREELEIKDLKKKKLYFKDVMARIEEEINRGES' A
#
# COMPACT_ATOMS: atom_id res chain seq x y z
N MET A 1 -14.58 -16.40 -18.91
CA MET A 1 -15.29 -15.81 -17.75
C MET A 1 -14.42 -14.68 -17.28
N GLU A 2 -14.82 -13.43 -17.49
CA GLU A 2 -14.21 -12.31 -16.77
C GLU A 2 -14.80 -12.34 -15.36
N GLU A 3 -14.22 -13.17 -14.50
CA GLU A 3 -14.47 -13.08 -13.07
C GLU A 3 -13.89 -11.74 -12.62
N GLY A 4 -14.75 -10.75 -12.44
CA GLY A 4 -14.37 -9.45 -11.92
C GLY A 4 -13.68 -9.64 -10.57
N GLU A 5 -12.62 -8.88 -10.32
CA GLU A 5 -11.89 -8.94 -9.05
C GLU A 5 -12.85 -8.75 -7.86
N THR A 6 -12.81 -9.67 -6.91
CA THR A 6 -13.58 -9.56 -5.68
C THR A 6 -12.99 -8.49 -4.76
N LYS A 7 -13.77 -8.04 -3.77
CA LYS A 7 -13.25 -7.12 -2.74
C LYS A 7 -12.08 -7.74 -1.97
N GLU A 8 -12.11 -9.04 -1.72
CA GLU A 8 -10.97 -9.76 -1.12
C GLU A 8 -9.73 -9.75 -2.02
N ASP A 9 -9.88 -9.93 -3.34
CA ASP A 9 -8.75 -9.88 -4.28
C ASP A 9 -8.08 -8.49 -4.26
N ILE A 10 -8.90 -7.43 -4.30
CA ILE A 10 -8.42 -6.04 -4.27
C ILE A 10 -7.72 -5.77 -2.94
N TYR A 11 -8.30 -6.22 -1.82
CA TYR A 11 -7.69 -6.08 -0.49
C TYR A 11 -6.33 -6.77 -0.41
N GLN A 12 -6.26 -8.02 -0.88
CA GLN A 12 -5.03 -8.81 -0.84
C GLN A 12 -3.94 -8.17 -1.70
N ARG A 13 -4.27 -7.68 -2.90
CA ARG A 13 -3.34 -6.92 -3.74
C ARG A 13 -2.87 -5.63 -3.06
N ALA A 14 -3.79 -4.86 -2.46
CA ALA A 14 -3.44 -3.63 -1.74
C ALA A 14 -2.49 -3.91 -0.57
N LYS A 15 -2.72 -5.00 0.17
CA LYS A 15 -1.87 -5.46 1.27
C LYS A 15 -0.46 -5.85 0.81
N GLU A 16 -0.34 -6.56 -0.31
CA GLU A 16 0.94 -6.94 -0.90
C GLU A 16 1.74 -5.72 -1.38
N GLN A 17 1.07 -4.78 -2.05
CA GLN A 17 1.69 -3.52 -2.47
C GLN A 17 2.14 -2.70 -1.26
N HIS A 18 1.28 -2.55 -0.25
CA HIS A 18 1.62 -1.87 1.00
C HIS A 18 2.85 -2.50 1.68
N ALA A 19 2.91 -3.83 1.77
CA ALA A 19 4.05 -4.55 2.36
C ALA A 19 5.34 -4.37 1.56
N THR A 20 5.26 -4.37 0.23
CA THR A 20 6.41 -4.16 -0.66
C THR A 20 6.97 -2.75 -0.50
N LEU A 21 6.10 -1.73 -0.47
CA LEU A 21 6.49 -0.34 -0.22
C LEU A 21 7.13 -0.16 1.15
N ASP A 22 6.60 -0.82 2.18
CA ASP A 22 7.17 -0.78 3.53
C ASP A 22 8.58 -1.38 3.58
N ARG A 23 8.80 -2.52 2.91
CA ARG A 23 10.15 -3.14 2.82
C ARG A 23 11.14 -2.18 2.16
N ARG A 24 10.76 -1.56 1.04
CA ARG A 24 11.60 -0.59 0.32
C ARG A 24 11.90 0.63 1.18
N LEU A 25 10.90 1.16 1.87
CA LEU A 25 11.05 2.30 2.77
C LEU A 25 12.01 1.99 3.92
N ARG A 26 11.91 0.81 4.54
CA ARG A 26 12.85 0.38 5.60
C ARG A 26 14.29 0.27 5.08
N MET A 27 14.49 -0.21 3.85
CA MET A 27 15.84 -0.28 3.25
C MET A 27 16.45 1.11 3.07
N LEU A 28 15.66 2.10 2.63
CA LEU A 28 16.15 3.46 2.43
C LEU A 28 16.42 4.18 3.77
N ILE A 29 15.54 4.01 4.76
CA ILE A 29 15.71 4.64 6.08
C ILE A 29 16.92 4.07 6.84
N ARG A 30 17.30 2.81 6.59
CA ARG A 30 18.48 2.19 7.21
C ARG A 30 19.81 2.68 6.65
N LYS A 31 19.82 3.44 5.56
CA LYS A 31 21.05 4.00 5.00
C LYS A 31 21.52 5.15 5.90
N ASN A 32 22.82 5.16 6.25
CA ASN A 32 23.42 6.24 7.04
C ASN A 32 23.45 7.58 6.30
N TYR A 33 23.43 7.54 4.97
CA TYR A 33 23.38 8.72 4.11
C TYR A 33 22.38 8.45 2.98
N ILE A 34 21.44 9.39 2.80
CA ILE A 34 20.45 9.38 1.72
C ILE A 34 20.71 10.60 0.83
N ASN A 35 20.63 10.40 -0.47
CA ASN A 35 20.74 11.52 -1.42
C ASN A 35 19.36 12.14 -1.70
N VAL A 36 19.35 13.31 -2.36
CA VAL A 36 18.11 14.05 -2.68
C VAL A 36 17.09 13.21 -3.45
N ARG A 37 17.54 12.33 -4.36
CA ARG A 37 16.62 11.44 -5.11
C ARG A 37 16.00 10.39 -4.19
N GLU A 38 16.78 9.86 -3.25
CA GLU A 38 16.29 8.89 -2.26
C GLU A 38 15.33 9.54 -1.26
N GLU A 39 15.55 10.80 -0.87
CA GLU A 39 14.59 11.55 -0.06
C GLU A 39 13.25 11.75 -0.76
N LEU A 40 13.28 12.08 -2.06
CA LEU A 40 12.08 12.17 -2.88
C LEU A 40 11.40 10.80 -3.00
N GLU A 41 12.17 9.73 -3.23
CA GLU A 41 11.66 8.36 -3.26
C GLU A 41 10.98 8.00 -1.92
N ILE A 42 11.58 8.33 -0.78
CA ILE A 42 10.98 8.12 0.55
C ILE A 42 9.64 8.84 0.68
N LYS A 43 9.54 10.10 0.22
CA LYS A 43 8.28 10.86 0.25
C LYS A 43 7.21 10.19 -0.61
N ASP A 44 7.57 9.75 -1.81
CA ASP A 44 6.65 9.11 -2.73
C ASP A 44 6.22 7.72 -2.24
N LEU A 45 7.15 6.93 -1.68
CA LEU A 45 6.85 5.64 -1.06
C LEU A 45 5.87 5.80 0.11
N LYS A 46 6.05 6.83 0.95
CA LYS A 46 5.11 7.13 2.05
C LYS A 46 3.71 7.47 1.53
N LYS A 47 3.60 8.31 0.50
CA LYS A 47 2.31 8.65 -0.13
C LYS A 47 1.61 7.42 -0.71
N LYS A 48 2.34 6.60 -1.47
CA LYS A 48 1.80 5.34 -2.04
C LYS A 48 1.36 4.36 -0.94
N LYS A 49 2.14 4.26 0.13
CA LYS A 49 1.82 3.40 1.26
C LYS A 49 0.54 3.86 1.98
N LEU A 50 0.36 5.17 2.16
CA LEU A 50 -0.88 5.73 2.70
C LEU A 50 -2.08 5.40 1.79
N TYR A 51 -1.93 5.59 0.48
CA TYR A 51 -2.98 5.24 -0.49
C TYR A 51 -3.45 3.79 -0.35
N PHE A 52 -2.53 2.81 -0.33
CA PHE A 52 -2.93 1.41 -0.18
C PHE A 52 -3.53 1.10 1.20
N LYS A 53 -3.11 1.81 2.25
CA LYS A 53 -3.75 1.73 3.56
C LYS A 53 -5.20 2.21 3.51
N ASP A 54 -5.45 3.33 2.84
CA ASP A 54 -6.80 3.89 2.70
C ASP A 54 -7.70 2.98 1.85
N VAL A 55 -7.17 2.34 0.80
CA VAL A 55 -7.88 1.32 0.03
C VAL A 55 -8.28 0.14 0.90
N MET A 56 -7.34 -0.42 1.69
CA MET A 56 -7.64 -1.52 2.62
C MET A 56 -8.70 -1.12 3.66
N ALA A 57 -8.57 0.06 4.26
CA ALA A 57 -9.52 0.56 5.25
C ALA A 57 -10.93 0.73 4.66
N ARG A 58 -11.03 1.25 3.42
CA ARG A 58 -12.31 1.37 2.73
C ARG A 58 -12.96 0.01 2.49
N ILE A 59 -12.19 -0.98 2.03
CA ILE A 59 -12.71 -2.33 1.79
C ILE A 59 -13.15 -2.98 3.11
N GLU A 60 -12.37 -2.82 4.18
CA GLU A 60 -12.75 -3.28 5.53
C GLU A 60 -14.05 -2.61 6.00
N GLU A 61 -14.23 -1.31 5.77
CA GLU A 61 -15.49 -0.62 6.09
C GLU A 61 -16.66 -1.16 5.26
N GLU A 62 -16.50 -1.37 3.96
CA GLU A 62 -17.55 -1.92 3.09
C GLU A 62 -17.95 -3.34 3.51
N ILE A 63 -16.98 -4.21 3.84
CA ILE A 63 -17.22 -5.56 4.37
C ILE A 63 -17.96 -5.48 5.72
N ASN A 64 -17.51 -4.63 6.63
CA ASN A 64 -18.11 -4.48 7.97
C ASN A 64 -19.53 -3.88 7.92
N ARG A 65 -19.84 -3.07 6.91
CA ARG A 65 -21.19 -2.52 6.68
C ARG A 65 -22.14 -3.53 6.02
N GLY A 66 -21.67 -4.73 5.67
CA GLY A 66 -22.48 -5.74 5.00
C GLY A 66 -22.80 -5.40 3.55
N GLU A 67 -22.02 -4.50 2.93
CA GLU A 67 -22.11 -4.21 1.50
C GLU A 67 -21.34 -5.30 0.75
N SER A 68 -21.94 -6.49 0.64
CA SER A 68 -21.49 -7.60 -0.24
C SER A 68 -22.13 -7.51 -1.61
#